data_AF-A0A960DPD4-F1
#
_entry.id   AF-A0A960DPD4-F1
#
_cell.length_a   1.000
_cell.length_b   1.000
_cell.length_c   1.000
_cell.angle_alpha   90.00
_cell.angle_beta   90.00
_cell.angle_gamma   90.00
#
_symmetry.space_group_name_H-M   'P 1'
#
loop_
_entity.id
_entity.type
_entity.pdbx_description
1 polymer ?
#
loop_
_entity_poly.entity_id
_entity_poly.type
_entity_poly.pdbx_seq_one_letter_code
_entity_poly.pdbx_strand_id
1 'polypeptide(L)'
;MRPARPEPPSDGTTLSEVLEEYRRAGFASDFSVESDTRVRCNHCATVFDSGRLPMFSLRRLEGASDPADMMAVVAAECPVCGADGTLVLGFGPMAATEDGLVLRSLTDQRGGHHLPRGATPEEMPGSSRP
;
A
#
# COMPACT_ATOMS: atom_id res chain seq x y z
N MET A 1 23.91 16.49 30.07
CA MET A 1 23.50 16.94 28.72
C MET A 1 23.91 15.87 27.72
N ARG A 2 22.97 15.27 26.98
CA ARG A 2 23.25 14.48 25.76
C ARG A 2 22.91 15.38 24.56
N PRO A 3 23.70 15.42 23.48
CA PRO A 3 23.37 16.24 22.32
C PRO A 3 22.18 15.62 21.57
N ALA A 4 21.22 16.46 21.19
CA ALA A 4 20.16 16.11 20.26
C ALA A 4 20.77 15.86 18.87
N ARG A 5 20.46 14.71 18.26
CA ARG A 5 20.89 14.39 16.90
C ARG A 5 20.04 15.24 15.93
N PRO A 6 20.61 15.80 14.85
CA PRO A 6 19.84 16.50 13.84
C PRO A 6 18.87 15.53 13.16
N GLU A 7 17.59 15.84 13.26
CA GLU A 7 16.47 15.18 12.59
C GLU A 7 16.48 15.65 11.11
N PRO A 8 16.56 14.73 10.13
CA PRO A 8 16.42 15.12 8.73
C PRO A 8 14.97 15.55 8.46
N PRO A 9 14.73 16.40 7.44
CA PRO A 9 13.38 16.82 7.09
C PRO A 9 12.67 15.63 6.44
N SER A 10 11.95 14.84 7.24
CA SER A 10 10.93 13.94 6.73
C SER A 10 9.65 14.75 6.61
N ASP A 11 8.92 14.62 5.51
CA ASP A 11 7.46 14.84 5.48
C ASP A 11 6.72 13.75 6.30
N GLY A 12 7.32 13.38 7.45
CA GLY A 12 6.85 12.72 8.68
C GLY A 12 6.13 11.38 8.60
N THR A 13 5.57 11.03 7.45
CA THR A 13 4.53 10.00 7.40
C THR A 13 5.17 8.63 7.40
N THR A 14 5.11 7.96 8.55
CA THR A 14 5.61 6.60 8.72
C THR A 14 4.66 5.57 8.11
N LEU A 15 5.16 4.37 7.79
CA LEU A 15 4.33 3.23 7.38
C LEU A 15 3.18 2.98 8.38
N SER A 16 3.47 3.09 9.67
CA SER A 16 2.47 2.90 10.73
C SER A 16 1.35 3.93 10.67
N GLU A 17 1.67 5.19 10.36
CA GLU A 17 0.66 6.24 10.18
C GLU A 17 -0.21 5.99 8.95
N VAL A 18 0.38 5.65 7.81
CA VAL A 18 -0.41 5.32 6.60
C VAL A 18 -1.34 4.14 6.82
N LEU A 19 -0.86 3.08 7.49
CA LEU A 19 -1.70 1.93 7.83
C LEU A 19 -2.83 2.32 8.78
N GLU A 20 -2.57 3.19 9.76
CA GLU A 20 -3.58 3.71 10.68
C GLU A 20 -4.62 4.58 9.97
N GLU A 21 -4.20 5.42 9.01
CA GLU A 21 -5.12 6.18 8.15
C GLU A 21 -6.04 5.25 7.35
N TYR A 22 -5.48 4.21 6.73
CA TYR A 22 -6.25 3.21 6.00
C TYR A 22 -7.21 2.43 6.90
N ARG A 23 -6.78 2.03 8.11
CA ARG A 23 -7.67 1.39 9.09
C ARG A 23 -8.84 2.29 9.47
N ARG A 24 -8.59 3.58 9.71
CA ARG A 24 -9.64 4.57 10.03
C ARG A 24 -10.59 4.80 8.87
N ALA A 25 -10.09 4.65 7.64
CA ALA A 25 -10.87 4.67 6.41
C ALA A 25 -11.73 3.41 6.20
N GLY A 26 -11.49 2.32 6.94
CA GLY A 26 -12.25 1.06 6.84
C GLY A 26 -11.43 -0.14 6.36
N PHE A 27 -10.20 0.08 5.89
CA PHE A 27 -9.26 -0.99 5.50
C PHE A 27 -8.60 -1.59 6.74
N ALA A 28 -9.40 -2.31 7.54
CA ALA A 28 -8.97 -2.88 8.82
C ALA A 28 -8.22 -4.22 8.68
N SER A 29 -8.34 -4.88 7.53
CA SER A 29 -7.65 -6.14 7.25
C SER A 29 -6.29 -5.91 6.59
N ASP A 30 -5.54 -6.99 6.43
CA ASP A 30 -4.28 -6.98 5.71
C ASP A 30 -4.15 -8.17 4.75
N PHE A 31 -3.28 -7.99 3.76
CA PHE A 31 -2.94 -9.00 2.78
C PHE A 31 -1.45 -9.28 2.83
N SER A 32 -1.07 -10.51 2.49
CA SER A 32 0.33 -10.93 2.42
C SER A 32 0.64 -11.51 1.05
N VAL A 33 1.81 -11.19 0.52
CA VAL A 33 2.35 -11.85 -0.67
C VAL A 33 2.80 -13.24 -0.27
N GLU A 34 2.30 -14.24 -1.00
CA GLU A 34 2.82 -15.60 -0.98
C GLU A 34 3.75 -15.78 -2.20
N SER A 35 4.25 -16.98 -2.43
CA SER A 35 5.13 -17.23 -3.58
C SER A 35 4.49 -16.84 -4.93
N ASP A 36 5.34 -16.36 -5.84
CA ASP A 36 5.00 -15.92 -7.20
C ASP A 36 4.14 -14.64 -7.23
N THR A 37 2.91 -14.74 -7.74
CA THR A 37 1.93 -13.65 -7.90
C THR A 37 0.71 -13.84 -7.01
N ARG A 38 0.83 -14.67 -5.97
CA ARG A 38 -0.30 -15.02 -5.10
C ARG A 38 -0.39 -14.09 -3.91
N VAL A 39 -1.62 -13.72 -3.58
CA VAL A 39 -1.94 -12.90 -2.42
C VAL A 39 -2.86 -13.68 -1.50
N ARG A 40 -2.52 -13.70 -0.22
CA ARG A 40 -3.33 -14.25 0.86
C ARG A 40 -4.08 -13.13 1.57
N CYS A 41 -5.38 -13.30 1.75
CA CYS A 41 -6.17 -12.44 2.64
C CYS A 41 -6.07 -12.96 4.08
N ASN A 42 -5.64 -12.12 5.02
CA ASN A 42 -5.51 -12.53 6.43
C ASN A 42 -6.84 -12.51 7.20
N HIS A 43 -7.92 -11.99 6.59
CA HIS A 43 -9.27 -12.06 7.14
C HIS A 43 -9.94 -13.43 6.89
N CYS A 44 -9.97 -13.91 5.63
CA CYS A 44 -10.63 -15.17 5.26
C CYS A 44 -9.66 -16.32 4.96
N ALA A 45 -8.34 -16.10 5.10
CA ALA A 45 -7.27 -17.03 4.78
C ALA A 45 -7.26 -17.56 3.32
N THR A 46 -8.04 -16.95 2.43
CA THR A 46 -8.09 -17.36 1.02
C THR A 46 -6.88 -16.83 0.26
N VAL A 47 -6.29 -17.70 -0.55
CA VAL A 47 -5.19 -17.36 -1.47
C VAL A 47 -5.75 -17.27 -2.88
N PHE A 48 -5.42 -16.19 -3.58
CA PHE A 48 -5.85 -15.94 -4.96
C PHE A 48 -4.75 -15.23 -5.74
N ASP A 49 -4.90 -15.16 -7.05
CA ASP A 49 -3.96 -14.43 -7.90
C ASP A 49 -4.09 -12.92 -7.69
N SER A 50 -2.95 -12.22 -7.61
CA SER A 50 -2.87 -10.76 -7.47
C SER A 50 -3.66 -10.01 -8.55
N GLY A 51 -3.81 -10.58 -9.75
CA GLY A 51 -4.63 -10.01 -10.82
C GLY A 51 -6.12 -9.91 -10.48
N ARG A 52 -6.59 -10.66 -9.49
CA ARG A 52 -7.98 -10.58 -9.01
C ARG A 52 -8.18 -9.57 -7.89
N LEU A 53 -7.11 -8.95 -7.38
CA LEU A 53 -7.18 -8.01 -6.28
C LEU A 53 -7.45 -6.60 -6.82
N PRO A 54 -8.65 -6.02 -6.60
CA PRO A 54 -8.93 -4.64 -6.96
C PRO A 54 -8.15 -3.68 -6.05
N MET A 55 -7.26 -2.90 -6.64
CA MET A 55 -6.52 -1.84 -5.97
C MET A 55 -7.27 -0.51 -6.10
N PHE A 56 -7.63 0.09 -4.96
CA PHE A 56 -8.30 1.40 -4.92
C PHE A 56 -7.36 2.56 -4.63
N SER A 57 -6.27 2.30 -3.91
CA SER A 57 -5.25 3.29 -3.58
C SER A 57 -3.86 2.66 -3.59
N LEU A 58 -2.87 3.46 -3.92
CA LEU A 58 -1.45 3.10 -3.86
C LEU A 58 -0.69 4.31 -3.32
N ARG A 59 0.11 4.08 -2.27
CA ARG A 59 0.99 5.08 -1.68
C ARG A 59 2.41 4.56 -1.61
N ARG A 60 3.36 5.30 -2.15
CA ARG A 60 4.79 4.99 -2.03
C ARG A 60 5.36 5.66 -0.80
N LEU A 61 6.16 4.92 -0.04
CA LEU A 61 6.82 5.36 1.17
C LEU A 61 8.29 5.00 1.10
N GLU A 62 9.14 5.85 1.67
CA GLU A 62 10.54 5.56 1.91
C GLU A 62 10.70 5.00 3.32
N GLY A 63 11.63 4.06 3.48
CA GLY A 63 11.91 3.43 4.75
C GLY A 63 12.35 4.46 5.78
N ALA A 64 11.76 4.43 6.97
CA ALA A 64 12.10 5.36 8.05
C ALA A 64 13.58 5.26 8.48
N SER A 65 14.22 4.11 8.21
CA SER A 65 15.63 3.85 8.52
C SER A 65 16.55 4.12 7.33
N ASP A 66 16.15 3.68 6.13
CA ASP A 66 16.93 3.82 4.90
C ASP A 66 16.00 4.30 3.77
N PRO A 67 16.28 5.45 3.13
CA PRO A 67 15.43 5.98 2.07
C PRO A 67 15.47 5.12 0.80
N ALA A 68 16.48 4.26 0.62
CA ALA A 68 16.50 3.31 -0.48
C ALA A 68 15.55 2.11 -0.25
N ASP A 69 15.11 1.87 0.99
CA ASP A 69 14.05 0.92 1.33
C ASP A 69 12.68 1.51 0.97
N MET A 70 12.39 1.58 -0.32
CA MET A 70 11.08 2.03 -0.79
C MET A 70 10.03 0.93 -0.65
N MET A 71 8.82 1.32 -0.27
CA MET A 71 7.66 0.45 -0.10
C MET A 71 6.45 1.06 -0.80
N ALA A 72 5.52 0.21 -1.22
CA ALA A 72 4.21 0.60 -1.73
C ALA A 72 3.12 0.01 -0.83
N VAL A 73 2.30 0.88 -0.25
CA VAL A 73 1.11 0.52 0.51
C VAL A 73 -0.11 0.63 -0.38
N VAL A 74 -0.75 -0.50 -0.62
CA VAL A 74 -1.90 -0.66 -1.50
C VAL A 74 -3.13 -0.87 -0.65
N ALA A 75 -4.20 -0.12 -0.91
CA ALA A 75 -5.52 -0.39 -0.33
C ALA A 75 -6.35 -1.17 -1.33
N ALA A 76 -6.91 -2.29 -0.89
CA ALA A 76 -7.61 -3.24 -1.75
C ALA A 76 -8.75 -3.95 -1.00
N GLU A 77 -9.66 -4.55 -1.77
CA GLU A 77 -10.74 -5.39 -1.24
C GLU A 77 -10.53 -6.85 -1.66
N CYS A 78 -10.79 -7.78 -0.75
CA CYS A 78 -10.73 -9.19 -1.08
C CYS A 78 -11.89 -9.57 -2.02
N PRO A 79 -11.62 -10.12 -3.23
CA PRO A 79 -12.67 -10.49 -4.19
C PRO A 79 -13.50 -11.73 -3.76
N VAL A 80 -13.16 -12.35 -2.62
CA VAL A 80 -13.81 -13.57 -2.14
C VAL A 80 -14.73 -13.28 -0.94
N CYS A 81 -14.25 -12.52 0.03
CA CYS A 81 -15.00 -12.20 1.24
C CYS A 81 -15.45 -10.73 1.34
N GLY A 82 -15.02 -9.86 0.43
CA GLY A 82 -15.33 -8.43 0.44
C GLY A 82 -14.63 -7.66 1.57
N ALA A 83 -13.58 -8.20 2.17
CA ALA A 83 -12.86 -7.53 3.24
C ALA A 83 -11.92 -6.46 2.67
N ASP A 84 -12.08 -5.23 3.15
CA ASP A 84 -11.17 -4.12 2.90
C ASP A 84 -9.90 -4.26 3.74
N GLY A 85 -8.75 -4.19 3.08
CA GLY A 85 -7.46 -4.25 3.74
C GLY A 85 -6.33 -3.57 2.99
N THR A 86 -5.15 -3.64 3.60
CA THR A 86 -3.92 -3.08 3.03
C THR A 86 -2.91 -4.16 2.69
N LEU A 87 -2.20 -3.98 1.57
CA LEU A 87 -1.08 -4.81 1.14
C LEU A 87 0.18 -3.94 1.10
N VAL A 88 1.25 -4.36 1.76
CA VAL A 88 2.54 -3.67 1.74
C VAL A 88 3.51 -4.47 0.88
N LEU A 89 4.12 -3.80 -0.10
CA LEU A 89 5.02 -4.39 -1.09
C LEU A 89 6.34 -3.63 -1.10
N GLY A 90 7.46 -4.31 -1.29
CA GLY A 90 8.71 -3.63 -1.64
C GLY A 90 8.56 -2.89 -2.98
N PHE A 91 9.12 -1.69 -3.06
CA PHE A 91 9.15 -0.88 -4.28
C PHE A 91 10.61 -0.51 -4.63
N GLY A 92 10.91 -0.37 -5.92
CA GLY A 92 12.23 0.07 -6.39
C GLY A 92 13.24 -1.07 -6.65
N PRO A 93 14.52 -0.72 -6.89
CA PRO A 93 15.50 -1.64 -7.46
C PRO A 93 15.98 -2.72 -6.49
N MET A 94 15.78 -2.52 -5.18
CA MET A 94 16.12 -3.47 -4.12
C MET A 94 14.92 -4.32 -3.66
N ALA A 95 13.73 -4.07 -4.22
CA ALA A 95 12.53 -4.84 -3.89
C ALA A 95 12.64 -6.30 -4.35
N ALA A 96 11.97 -7.20 -3.63
CA ALA A 96 11.82 -8.57 -4.07
C ALA A 96 11.14 -8.63 -5.45
N THR A 97 11.61 -9.51 -6.31
CA THR A 97 11.03 -9.70 -7.66
C THR A 97 9.54 -10.02 -7.58
N GLU A 98 9.13 -10.81 -6.59
CA GLU A 98 7.74 -11.21 -6.34
C GLU A 98 6.85 -10.00 -6.03
N ASP A 99 7.30 -9.07 -5.16
CA ASP A 99 6.58 -7.83 -4.86
C ASP A 99 6.35 -6.99 -6.11
N GLY A 100 7.38 -6.87 -6.95
CA GLY A 100 7.30 -6.14 -8.22
C GLY A 100 6.34 -6.78 -9.22
N LEU A 101 6.27 -8.12 -9.25
CA LEU A 101 5.32 -8.86 -10.11
C LEU A 101 3.90 -8.73 -9.60
N VAL A 102 3.67 -8.89 -8.30
CA VAL A 102 2.36 -8.68 -7.65
C VAL A 102 1.86 -7.27 -7.94
N LEU A 103 2.68 -6.25 -7.69
CA LEU A 103 2.30 -4.85 -7.89
C LEU A 103 1.88 -4.55 -9.34
N ARG A 104 2.56 -5.16 -10.31
CA ARG A 104 2.26 -5.02 -11.75
C ARG A 104 1.01 -5.79 -12.18
N SER A 105 0.66 -6.85 -11.46
CA SER A 105 -0.49 -7.70 -11.77
C SER A 105 -1.80 -7.14 -11.21
N LEU A 106 -1.76 -6.33 -10.15
CA LEU A 106 -2.95 -5.78 -9.49
C LEU A 106 -3.93 -5.13 -10.48
N THR A 107 -5.21 -5.38 -10.27
CA THR A 107 -6.25 -4.72 -11.06
C THR A 107 -6.43 -3.30 -10.55
N ASP A 108 -6.00 -2.32 -11.35
CA ASP A 108 -6.15 -0.92 -11.04
C ASP A 108 -7.63 -0.50 -11.08
N GLN A 109 -8.16 -0.09 -9.93
CA GLN A 109 -9.50 0.49 -9.76
C GLN A 109 -9.41 1.89 -9.13
N ARG A 110 -8.24 2.55 -9.26
CA ARG A 110 -8.00 3.92 -8.76
C ARG A 110 -8.82 4.90 -9.61
N GLY A 111 -10.02 5.20 -9.14
CA GLY A 111 -11.00 5.99 -9.90
C GLY A 111 -12.46 5.59 -9.64
N GLY A 112 -12.68 4.41 -9.04
CA GLY A 112 -13.98 4.05 -8.49
C GLY A 112 -14.35 4.95 -7.30
N HIS A 113 -15.63 5.24 -7.12
CA HIS A 113 -16.21 6.05 -6.02
C HIS A 113 -15.99 5.47 -4.59
N HIS A 114 -15.05 4.54 -4.40
CA HIS A 114 -14.84 3.77 -3.18
C HIS A 114 -13.70 4.28 -2.28
N LEU A 115 -13.08 5.42 -2.60
CA LEU A 115 -12.14 6.07 -1.68
C LEU A 115 -12.89 6.86 -0.61
N PRO A 116 -12.76 6.53 0.69
CA PRO A 116 -13.29 7.37 1.75
C PRO A 116 -12.59 8.73 1.74
N ARG A 117 -13.35 9.80 2.02
CA ARG A 117 -12.96 11.22 1.87
C ARG A 117 -11.74 11.67 2.70
N GLY A 118 -11.12 10.77 3.46
CA GLY A 118 -9.91 10.99 4.25
C GLY A 118 -8.65 10.35 3.67
N ALA A 119 -8.75 9.58 2.57
CA ALA A 119 -7.56 9.17 1.83
C ALA A 119 -6.95 10.41 1.18
N THR A 120 -5.75 10.79 1.61
CA THR A 120 -5.03 11.95 1.09
C THR A 120 -4.85 11.81 -0.44
N PRO A 121 -5.23 12.83 -1.23
CA PRO A 121 -5.32 12.75 -2.70
C PRO A 121 -3.97 12.73 -3.45
N GLU A 122 -2.83 12.63 -2.79
CA GLU A 122 -1.53 12.90 -3.43
C GLU A 122 -0.90 11.75 -4.24
N GLU A 123 -1.65 10.70 -4.55
CA GLU A 123 -1.37 9.86 -5.73
C GLU A 123 -2.64 9.61 -6.56
N MET A 124 -3.39 10.68 -6.88
CA MET A 124 -4.28 10.66 -8.05
C MET A 124 -3.44 10.67 -9.34
N PRO A 125 -3.53 9.67 -10.24
CA PRO A 125 -3.03 9.82 -11.60
C PRO A 125 -3.93 10.83 -12.32
N GLY A 126 -3.46 12.07 -12.46
CA GLY A 126 -4.06 13.08 -13.34
C GLY A 126 -4.54 14.34 -12.62
N SER A 127 -3.63 15.28 -12.40
CA SER A 127 -3.96 16.70 -12.41
C SER A 127 -2.96 17.44 -13.27
N SER A 128 -2.93 17.12 -14.56
CA SER A 128 -2.48 18.08 -15.57
C SER A 128 -3.55 19.17 -15.65
N ARG A 129 -3.27 20.33 -15.07
CA ARG A 129 -4.09 21.54 -15.21
C ARG A 129 -3.76 22.21 -16.55
N PRO A 130 -4.75 22.77 -17.28
CA PRO A 130 -4.52 23.49 -18.54
C PRO A 130 -3.77 24.81 -18.35
#